data_AF-A0AAU6LCR3-F1
#
_entry.id   AF-A0AAU6LCR3-F1
#
_cell.length_a   1.000
_cell.length_b   1.000
_cell.length_c   1.000
_cell.angle_alpha   90.00
_cell.angle_beta   90.00
_cell.angle_gamma   90.00
#
_symmetry.space_group_name_H-M   'P 1'
#
loop_
_entity.id
_entity.type
_entity.pdbx_description
1 polymer ?
#
loop_
_entity_poly.entity_id
_entity_poly.type
_entity_poly.pdbx_seq_one_letter_code
_entity_poly.pdbx_strand_id
1 'polypeptide(L)'
;MSVRDEREPLDPRTTSLYDYALFRHGIEPDGRVPAGGYPLPDGPPPVSRRGRLGPAAAEAAVTEALAPLLADPISARAAEAAHTRLAALPVLPEHIHRIVLGIVPEDRYTGRARRLARRLTRDGTHASAVHAGLALLCNLGDSTDTPTVRALGMLQEFSRDAVAVLDRIDRTAAAELELGIGAGAPGHDAFRDAVAGGDREAVRAALTGGPTPPGPPRRIAEAARLDQLLAEYPQDPALTVAACRLLLSMAHTHQYRPEVLDYAQAHPVYEAVVARAHRLTPSADLYTLLLSLAQDLRSGAGAVLPWPPGRRADLIATLGRLLAEPLWAAVPDEAAAAAAGTGTGTGTDPSGHRAGWMLRTGRRPFIPPAAPATFEIEVVVSDPAVRNVVETRIVLGGRPLVPDLFASGGCNPPEFLLDAGRLRAGPEPREVQLAEAYCTEGCCGALYVTIHRDGDTVVWDGWRGVEGKRQPPAYRCDAAAYDAEVERAENDRSWSWPARDTARLITDGLRERPELLTAWGCSTGPAFTAWDEPDAVELHFTYAPGAEPGVPGKGDPWLQFTWRIPDDGTPPKSQARAALERLAAQNPRIWAPLCGGSREYAEALGHDWPAEGL
;
A
#
# COMPACT_ATOMS: atom_id res chain seq x y z
N MET A 1 -48.20 -0.66 -12.68
CA MET A 1 -47.95 0.75 -13.06
C MET A 1 -48.43 1.63 -11.91
N SER A 2 -47.53 2.01 -11.00
CA SER A 2 -47.83 2.93 -9.90
C SER A 2 -47.45 4.34 -10.34
N VAL A 3 -48.41 5.25 -10.23
CA VAL A 3 -48.27 6.69 -10.51
C VAL A 3 -47.28 7.25 -9.48
N ARG A 4 -46.04 7.54 -9.90
CA ARG A 4 -45.10 8.33 -9.10
C ARG A 4 -45.54 9.79 -9.22
N ASP A 5 -45.90 10.40 -8.09
CA ASP A 5 -46.18 11.85 -7.99
C ASP A 5 -45.04 12.64 -8.66
N GLU A 6 -45.41 13.51 -9.60
CA GLU A 6 -44.52 14.48 -10.23
C GLU A 6 -44.00 15.44 -9.13
N ARG A 7 -42.75 15.26 -8.70
CA ARG A 7 -42.08 16.19 -7.78
C ARG A 7 -41.71 17.47 -8.55
N GLU A 8 -42.08 18.63 -8.02
CA GLU A 8 -41.77 19.95 -8.59
C GLU A 8 -40.25 20.14 -8.78
N PRO A 9 -39.81 20.78 -9.89
CA PRO A 9 -38.40 21.09 -10.12
C PRO A 9 -37.88 22.13 -9.12
N LEU A 10 -36.75 21.83 -8.48
CA LEU A 10 -36.08 22.71 -7.51
C LEU A 10 -35.45 23.93 -8.20
N ASP A 11 -35.54 25.11 -7.57
CA ASP A 11 -34.77 26.31 -7.99
C ASP A 11 -33.32 26.18 -7.49
N PRO A 12 -32.33 26.01 -8.40
CA PRO A 12 -30.95 25.72 -8.04
C PRO A 12 -30.27 26.81 -7.20
N ARG A 13 -30.79 28.04 -7.14
CA ARG A 13 -30.16 29.15 -6.38
C ARG A 13 -30.65 29.30 -4.94
N THR A 14 -31.76 28.65 -4.58
CA THR A 14 -32.32 28.75 -3.22
C THR A 14 -32.37 27.42 -2.48
N THR A 15 -32.21 26.30 -3.19
CA THR A 15 -32.20 24.97 -2.56
C THR A 15 -30.83 24.66 -1.95
N SER A 16 -30.84 24.11 -0.72
CA SER A 16 -29.60 23.65 -0.10
C SER A 16 -28.98 22.51 -0.92
N LEU A 17 -27.65 22.42 -0.94
CA LEU A 17 -26.96 21.34 -1.65
C LEU A 17 -27.26 19.96 -1.03
N TYR A 18 -27.62 19.93 0.26
CA TYR A 18 -28.14 18.74 0.93
C TYR A 18 -29.48 18.28 0.35
N ASP A 19 -30.47 19.19 0.25
CA ASP A 19 -31.79 18.87 -0.31
C ASP A 19 -31.69 18.50 -1.79
N TYR A 20 -30.82 19.18 -2.54
CA TYR A 20 -30.50 18.82 -3.92
C TYR A 20 -29.96 17.38 -4.03
N ALA A 21 -29.01 16.98 -3.18
CA ALA A 21 -28.47 15.62 -3.18
C ALA A 21 -29.55 14.56 -2.89
N LEU A 22 -30.42 14.81 -1.90
CA LEU A 22 -31.55 13.94 -1.58
C LEU A 22 -32.54 13.85 -2.75
N PHE A 23 -32.86 14.98 -3.38
CA PHE A 23 -33.74 15.02 -4.54
C PHE A 23 -33.17 14.19 -5.69
N ARG A 24 -31.90 14.41 -6.05
CA ARG A 24 -31.21 13.67 -7.13
C ARG A 24 -31.25 12.17 -6.87
N HIS A 25 -30.88 11.73 -5.67
CA HIS A 25 -30.94 10.32 -5.32
C HIS A 25 -32.36 9.74 -5.35
N GLY A 26 -33.36 10.53 -4.96
CA GLY A 26 -34.76 10.11 -4.93
C GLY A 26 -35.45 10.03 -6.30
N ILE A 27 -34.86 10.59 -7.36
CA ILE A 27 -35.40 10.51 -8.74
C ILE A 27 -34.72 9.45 -9.61
N GLU A 28 -33.57 8.91 -9.20
CA GLU A 28 -32.90 7.86 -9.95
C GLU A 28 -33.72 6.55 -9.93
N PRO A 29 -33.97 5.90 -11.08
CA PRO A 29 -34.88 4.76 -11.17
C PRO A 29 -34.50 3.56 -10.31
N ASP A 30 -33.19 3.32 -10.18
CA ASP A 30 -32.56 2.24 -9.43
C ASP A 30 -31.99 2.71 -8.07
N GLY A 31 -32.12 4.01 -7.75
CA GLY A 31 -31.54 4.62 -6.56
C GLY A 31 -30.01 4.63 -6.57
N ARG A 32 -29.34 4.35 -7.69
CA ARG A 32 -27.87 4.27 -7.72
C ARG A 32 -27.25 5.64 -7.91
N VAL A 33 -26.20 5.90 -7.14
CA VAL A 33 -25.33 7.06 -7.37
C VAL A 33 -24.45 6.75 -8.58
N PRO A 34 -24.39 7.64 -9.59
CA PRO A 34 -23.53 7.44 -10.76
C PRO A 34 -22.06 7.37 -10.35
N ALA A 35 -21.24 6.70 -11.17
CA ALA A 35 -19.80 6.69 -10.96
C ALA A 35 -19.25 8.12 -10.96
N GLY A 36 -18.50 8.48 -9.92
CA GLY A 36 -18.01 9.84 -9.69
C GLY A 36 -18.98 10.76 -8.93
N GLY A 37 -20.22 10.34 -8.66
CA GLY A 37 -21.21 11.13 -7.92
C GLY A 37 -22.05 12.05 -8.82
N TYR A 38 -23.09 12.66 -8.25
CA TYR A 38 -23.92 13.64 -8.97
C TYR A 38 -23.17 14.96 -9.15
N PRO A 39 -23.31 15.63 -10.32
CA PRO A 39 -22.78 16.97 -10.49
C PRO A 39 -23.56 17.99 -9.63
N LEU A 40 -22.89 19.09 -9.27
CA LEU A 40 -23.52 20.25 -8.65
C LEU A 40 -24.56 20.88 -9.59
N PRO A 41 -25.61 21.54 -9.05
CA PRO A 41 -26.68 22.13 -9.86
C PRO A 41 -26.19 23.18 -10.88
N ASP A 42 -25.17 23.96 -10.54
CA ASP A 42 -24.60 25.00 -11.40
C ASP A 42 -23.41 24.51 -12.25
N GLY A 43 -23.10 23.21 -12.21
CA GLY A 43 -21.86 22.66 -12.76
C GLY A 43 -20.61 23.01 -11.93
N PRO A 44 -19.42 22.53 -12.35
CA PRO A 44 -18.18 22.86 -11.66
C PRO A 44 -17.90 24.37 -11.77
N PRO A 45 -17.39 25.02 -10.70
CA PRO A 45 -17.11 26.45 -10.73
C PRO A 45 -16.10 26.79 -11.84
N PRO A 46 -16.29 27.88 -12.60
CA PRO A 46 -15.36 28.26 -13.65
C PRO A 46 -13.96 28.50 -13.08
N VAL A 47 -12.98 27.75 -13.59
CA VAL A 47 -11.58 27.75 -13.11
C VAL A 47 -10.85 29.01 -13.62
N SER A 48 -11.21 30.19 -13.13
CA SER A 48 -10.40 31.39 -13.39
C SER A 48 -9.13 31.34 -12.53
N ARG A 49 -7.97 31.26 -13.18
CA ARG A 49 -6.65 31.36 -12.53
C ARG A 49 -6.26 32.81 -12.20
N ARG A 50 -6.95 33.80 -12.79
CA ARG A 50 -6.67 35.22 -12.54
C ARG A 50 -7.37 35.67 -11.26
N GLY A 51 -6.61 36.17 -10.28
CA GLY A 51 -7.12 36.73 -9.02
C GLY A 51 -7.11 35.79 -7.82
N ARG A 52 -6.53 34.58 -7.93
CA ARG A 52 -6.41 33.65 -6.80
C ARG A 52 -5.41 34.16 -5.77
N LEU A 53 -5.76 34.03 -4.50
CA LEU A 53 -4.83 34.27 -3.40
C LEU A 53 -3.73 33.20 -3.38
N GLY A 54 -2.51 33.62 -3.06
CA GLY A 54 -1.44 32.69 -2.71
C GLY A 54 -1.78 31.93 -1.41
N PRO A 55 -1.14 30.78 -1.13
CA PRO A 55 -1.52 29.89 -0.03
C PRO A 55 -1.67 30.59 1.34
N ALA A 56 -0.66 31.38 1.75
CA ALA A 56 -0.69 32.10 3.03
C ALA A 56 -1.78 33.18 3.09
N ALA A 57 -2.05 33.87 1.99
CA ALA A 57 -3.10 34.88 1.93
C ALA A 57 -4.51 34.25 1.93
N ALA A 58 -4.66 33.09 1.29
CA ALA A 58 -5.90 32.30 1.35
C ALA A 58 -6.17 31.78 2.76
N GLU A 59 -5.14 31.26 3.44
CA GLU A 59 -5.23 30.81 4.82
C GLU A 59 -5.67 31.94 5.77
N ALA A 60 -5.01 33.10 5.68
CA ALA A 60 -5.37 34.27 6.47
C ALA A 60 -6.82 34.72 6.21
N ALA A 61 -7.23 34.84 4.93
CA ALA A 61 -8.57 35.31 4.56
C ALA A 61 -9.69 34.35 5.00
N VAL A 62 -9.50 33.03 4.84
CA VAL A 62 -10.47 32.03 5.30
C VAL A 62 -10.56 32.01 6.82
N THR A 63 -9.41 32.11 7.50
CA THR A 63 -9.36 32.15 8.98
C THR A 63 -10.06 33.40 9.51
N GLU A 64 -9.80 34.57 8.92
CA GLU A 64 -10.45 35.83 9.29
C GLU A 64 -11.98 35.77 9.06
N ALA A 65 -12.41 35.17 7.95
CA ALA A 65 -13.82 35.03 7.62
C ALA A 65 -14.59 34.17 8.65
N LEU A 66 -13.97 33.07 9.12
CA LEU A 66 -14.64 32.03 9.89
C LEU A 66 -14.38 32.08 11.40
N ALA A 67 -13.16 32.39 11.85
CA ALA A 67 -12.78 32.29 13.26
C ALA A 67 -13.69 33.07 14.23
N PRO A 68 -14.11 34.33 13.93
CA PRO A 68 -15.03 35.05 14.82
C PRO A 68 -16.41 34.38 14.95
N LEU A 69 -16.83 33.64 13.94
CA LEU A 69 -18.16 33.03 13.85
C LEU A 69 -18.24 31.73 14.66
N LEU A 70 -17.11 31.07 14.92
CA LEU A 70 -17.05 29.85 15.75
C LEU A 70 -17.53 30.08 17.18
N ALA A 71 -17.36 31.30 17.69
CA ALA A 71 -17.76 31.70 19.04
C ALA A 71 -19.19 32.29 19.10
N ASP A 72 -19.85 32.57 17.97
CA ASP A 72 -21.15 33.23 17.93
C ASP A 72 -22.24 32.36 18.61
N PRO A 73 -23.00 32.90 19.58
CA PRO A 73 -24.08 32.15 20.24
C PRO A 73 -25.24 31.78 19.31
N ILE A 74 -25.46 32.52 18.22
CA ILE A 74 -26.58 32.35 17.29
C ILE A 74 -26.07 31.70 15.99
N SER A 75 -26.20 30.37 15.90
CA SER A 75 -25.63 29.60 14.77
C SER A 75 -26.25 29.93 13.40
N ALA A 76 -27.53 30.34 13.35
CA ALA A 76 -28.17 30.73 12.10
C ALA A 76 -27.54 31.99 11.50
N ARG A 77 -27.37 33.04 12.31
CA ARG A 77 -26.69 34.28 11.92
C ARG A 77 -25.23 34.01 11.53
N ALA A 78 -24.55 33.18 12.30
CA ALA A 78 -23.17 32.80 12.02
C ALA A 78 -23.04 32.05 10.69
N ALA A 79 -23.99 31.16 10.37
CA ALA A 79 -24.00 30.41 9.12
C ALA A 79 -24.25 31.33 7.90
N GLU A 80 -25.21 32.27 8.00
CA GLU A 80 -25.48 33.26 6.95
C GLU A 80 -24.26 34.17 6.68
N ALA A 81 -23.63 34.64 7.76
CA ALA A 81 -22.40 35.43 7.66
C ALA A 81 -21.24 34.62 7.06
N ALA A 82 -21.06 33.37 7.48
CA ALA A 82 -20.02 32.49 6.95
C ALA A 82 -20.25 32.20 5.46
N HIS A 83 -21.49 31.90 5.07
CA HIS A 83 -21.86 31.64 3.67
C HIS A 83 -21.52 32.82 2.78
N THR A 84 -21.97 34.03 3.17
CA THR A 84 -21.70 35.27 2.42
C THR A 84 -20.19 35.54 2.32
N ARG A 85 -19.46 35.43 3.43
CA ARG A 85 -18.02 35.72 3.46
C ARG A 85 -17.22 34.72 2.64
N LEU A 86 -17.46 33.42 2.81
CA LEU A 86 -16.73 32.37 2.11
C LEU A 86 -17.03 32.35 0.61
N ALA A 87 -18.26 32.64 0.20
CA ALA A 87 -18.62 32.74 -1.22
C ALA A 87 -17.94 33.93 -1.93
N ALA A 88 -17.62 35.00 -1.19
CA ALA A 88 -16.93 36.17 -1.73
C ALA A 88 -15.40 36.01 -1.84
N LEU A 89 -14.82 34.96 -1.23
CA LEU A 89 -13.37 34.75 -1.25
C LEU A 89 -12.92 34.19 -2.60
N PRO A 90 -11.82 34.70 -3.19
CA PRO A 90 -11.20 34.14 -4.40
C PRO A 90 -10.32 32.93 -4.06
N VAL A 91 -10.90 31.96 -3.34
CA VAL A 91 -10.26 30.72 -2.89
C VAL A 91 -11.08 29.55 -3.42
N LEU A 92 -10.41 28.51 -3.93
CA LEU A 92 -11.11 27.32 -4.40
C LEU A 92 -11.80 26.60 -3.22
N PRO A 93 -13.02 26.06 -3.43
CA PRO A 93 -13.75 25.38 -2.36
C PRO A 93 -12.96 24.23 -1.70
N GLU A 94 -12.25 23.42 -2.49
CA GLU A 94 -11.33 22.37 -2.01
C GLU A 94 -10.20 22.89 -1.11
N HIS A 95 -9.71 24.12 -1.33
CA HIS A 95 -8.70 24.75 -0.49
C HIS A 95 -9.29 25.26 0.83
N ILE A 96 -10.55 25.70 0.81
CA ILE A 96 -11.27 26.09 2.03
C ILE A 96 -11.36 24.91 2.98
N HIS A 97 -11.69 23.70 2.49
CA HIS A 97 -11.71 22.50 3.33
C HIS A 97 -10.37 22.30 4.06
N ARG A 98 -9.26 22.31 3.31
CA ARG A 98 -7.91 22.10 3.86
C ARG A 98 -7.54 23.15 4.91
N ILE A 99 -7.84 24.43 4.66
CA ILE A 99 -7.55 25.51 5.60
C ILE A 99 -8.40 25.34 6.87
N VAL A 100 -9.71 25.13 6.71
CA VAL A 100 -10.64 25.03 7.85
C VAL A 100 -10.34 23.79 8.70
N LEU A 101 -9.85 22.70 8.11
CA LEU A 101 -9.42 21.51 8.83
C LEU A 101 -8.31 21.80 9.86
N GLY A 102 -7.48 22.82 9.59
CA GLY A 102 -6.44 23.31 10.51
C GLY A 102 -6.95 24.22 11.62
N ILE A 103 -8.19 24.71 11.53
CA ILE A 103 -8.79 25.57 12.55
C ILE A 103 -9.33 24.70 13.69
N VAL A 104 -8.70 24.83 14.86
CA VAL A 104 -9.14 24.14 16.09
C VAL A 104 -9.88 25.15 16.98
N PRO A 105 -11.20 25.02 17.16
CA PRO A 105 -11.93 25.88 18.08
C PRO A 105 -11.44 25.69 19.52
N GLU A 106 -11.46 26.75 20.33
CA GLU A 106 -11.24 26.61 21.77
C GLU A 106 -12.34 25.72 22.39
N ASP A 107 -12.01 24.93 23.42
CA ASP A 107 -12.91 23.94 24.04
C ASP A 107 -14.28 24.52 24.43
N ARG A 108 -14.30 25.76 24.95
CA ARG A 108 -15.54 26.47 25.35
C ARG A 108 -16.47 26.81 24.17
N TYR A 109 -15.97 26.78 22.94
CA TYR A 109 -16.71 27.09 21.72
C TYR A 109 -17.00 25.86 20.86
N THR A 110 -16.45 24.69 21.17
CA THR A 110 -16.67 23.41 20.46
C THR A 110 -18.14 23.13 20.15
N GLY A 111 -19.03 23.32 21.14
CA GLY A 111 -20.47 23.11 20.94
C GLY A 111 -21.13 24.12 19.99
N ARG A 112 -20.63 25.36 19.92
CA ARG A 112 -21.12 26.40 19.00
C ARG A 112 -20.59 26.17 17.59
N ALA A 113 -19.29 25.88 17.48
CA ALA A 113 -18.63 25.53 16.23
C ALA A 113 -19.29 24.30 15.57
N ARG A 114 -19.64 23.26 16.34
CA ARG A 114 -20.40 22.10 15.82
C ARG A 114 -21.77 22.49 15.27
N ARG A 115 -22.51 23.36 15.95
CA ARG A 115 -23.82 23.85 15.45
C ARG A 115 -23.69 24.68 14.18
N LEU A 116 -22.64 25.49 14.07
CA LEU A 116 -22.32 26.22 12.84
C LEU A 116 -22.00 25.24 11.71
N ALA A 117 -21.15 24.24 11.96
CA ALA A 117 -20.79 23.22 10.99
C ALA A 117 -22.03 22.49 10.43
N ARG A 118 -22.93 22.05 11.31
CA ARG A 118 -24.22 21.43 10.94
C ARG A 118 -25.10 22.33 10.08
N ARG A 119 -25.13 23.64 10.37
CA ARG A 119 -25.90 24.61 9.58
C ARG A 119 -25.28 24.81 8.20
N LEU A 120 -23.96 24.91 8.11
CA LEU A 120 -23.26 25.06 6.84
C LEU A 120 -23.42 23.84 5.92
N THR A 121 -23.44 22.63 6.48
CA THR A 121 -23.68 21.41 5.69
C THR A 121 -25.15 21.23 5.31
N ARG A 122 -26.09 21.51 6.24
CA ARG A 122 -27.52 21.29 5.99
C ARG A 122 -28.18 22.38 5.15
N ASP A 123 -27.84 23.64 5.39
CA ASP A 123 -28.52 24.80 4.82
C ASP A 123 -27.66 25.50 3.74
N GLY A 124 -26.44 25.00 3.48
CA GLY A 124 -25.50 25.60 2.54
C GLY A 124 -25.95 25.48 1.08
N THR A 125 -26.03 26.61 0.38
CA THR A 125 -26.34 26.67 -1.07
C THR A 125 -25.09 26.84 -1.96
N HIS A 126 -23.90 27.05 -1.36
CA HIS A 126 -22.63 27.18 -2.08
C HIS A 126 -21.58 26.17 -1.60
N ALA A 127 -20.78 25.67 -2.54
CA ALA A 127 -19.73 24.68 -2.28
C ALA A 127 -18.76 25.13 -1.19
N SER A 128 -18.29 26.39 -1.22
CA SER A 128 -17.39 26.95 -0.21
C SER A 128 -17.91 26.83 1.23
N ALA A 129 -19.21 27.06 1.43
CA ALA A 129 -19.86 26.93 2.74
C ALA A 129 -19.92 25.46 3.18
N VAL A 130 -20.30 24.56 2.27
CA VAL A 130 -20.39 23.12 2.54
C VAL A 130 -19.01 22.52 2.83
N HIS A 131 -17.96 22.85 2.07
CA HIS A 131 -16.58 22.42 2.35
C HIS A 131 -16.10 22.87 3.74
N ALA A 132 -16.40 24.11 4.14
CA ALA A 132 -16.09 24.59 5.48
C ALA A 132 -16.88 23.82 6.56
N GLY A 133 -18.16 23.55 6.31
CA GLY A 133 -19.00 22.73 7.20
C GLY A 133 -18.45 21.32 7.38
N LEU A 134 -18.10 20.64 6.28
CA LEU A 134 -17.49 19.31 6.29
C LEU A 134 -16.13 19.31 7.00
N ALA A 135 -15.27 20.30 6.74
CA ALA A 135 -13.98 20.42 7.43
C ALA A 135 -14.13 20.58 8.95
N LEU A 136 -15.08 21.39 9.40
CA LEU A 136 -15.40 21.51 10.83
C LEU A 136 -15.96 20.20 11.40
N LEU A 137 -16.87 19.53 10.69
CA LEU A 137 -17.40 18.23 11.14
C LEU A 137 -16.32 17.14 11.16
N CYS A 138 -15.27 17.25 10.36
CA CYS A 138 -14.15 16.32 10.43
C CYS A 138 -13.50 16.34 11.82
N ASN A 139 -13.41 17.51 12.46
CA ASN A 139 -12.84 17.63 13.81
C ASN A 139 -13.89 17.54 14.94
N LEU A 140 -15.14 17.93 14.66
CA LEU A 140 -16.15 18.18 15.69
C LEU A 140 -17.36 17.25 15.62
N GLY A 141 -17.55 16.54 14.51
CA GLY A 141 -18.76 15.75 14.23
C GLY A 141 -18.93 14.57 15.16
N ASP A 142 -20.16 14.04 15.17
CA ASP A 142 -20.51 12.80 15.85
C ASP A 142 -21.44 11.96 14.95
N SER A 143 -21.84 10.77 15.40
CA SER A 143 -22.65 9.84 14.59
C SER A 143 -24.02 10.39 14.17
N THR A 144 -24.52 11.46 14.79
CA THR A 144 -25.78 12.11 14.35
C THR A 144 -25.63 12.88 13.04
N ASP A 145 -24.39 13.17 12.63
CA ASP A 145 -24.06 13.88 11.40
C ASP A 145 -24.02 12.97 10.17
N THR A 146 -23.92 11.65 10.35
CA THR A 146 -23.78 10.65 9.27
C THR A 146 -24.79 10.81 8.14
N PRO A 147 -26.12 10.96 8.36
CA PRO A 147 -27.07 11.06 7.27
C PRO A 147 -26.86 12.30 6.38
N THR A 148 -26.46 13.43 7.00
CA THR A 148 -26.22 14.68 6.28
C THR A 148 -24.95 14.58 5.44
N VAL A 149 -23.88 14.06 6.05
CA VAL A 149 -22.59 13.90 5.39
C VAL A 149 -22.67 12.89 4.25
N ARG A 150 -23.36 11.76 4.45
CA ARG A 150 -23.60 10.75 3.40
C ARG A 150 -24.33 11.35 2.21
N ALA A 151 -25.38 12.12 2.45
CA ALA A 151 -26.14 12.74 1.37
C ALA A 151 -25.27 13.70 0.55
N LEU A 152 -24.54 14.60 1.21
CA LEU A 152 -23.62 15.53 0.54
C LEU A 152 -22.52 14.79 -0.23
N GLY A 153 -22.01 13.69 0.33
CA GLY A 153 -20.97 12.87 -0.28
C GLY A 153 -21.38 12.26 -1.61
N MET A 154 -22.68 12.09 -1.89
CA MET A 154 -23.17 11.63 -3.20
C MET A 154 -22.91 12.66 -4.31
N LEU A 155 -22.60 13.90 -3.97
CA LEU A 155 -22.20 14.93 -4.93
C LEU A 155 -20.69 14.82 -5.19
N GLN A 156 -20.31 14.83 -6.48
CA GLN A 156 -18.94 14.62 -6.93
C GLN A 156 -17.92 15.50 -6.18
N GLU A 157 -18.25 16.79 -6.03
CA GLU A 157 -17.40 17.81 -5.41
C GLU A 157 -17.08 17.50 -3.92
N PHE A 158 -18.02 16.89 -3.19
CA PHE A 158 -17.89 16.69 -1.75
C PHE A 158 -17.54 15.26 -1.35
N SER A 159 -17.51 14.34 -2.30
CA SER A 159 -17.28 12.90 -2.07
C SER A 159 -16.08 12.63 -1.16
N ARG A 160 -14.89 13.16 -1.51
CA ARG A 160 -13.65 12.98 -0.76
C ARG A 160 -13.72 13.54 0.67
N ASP A 161 -14.29 14.74 0.82
CA ASP A 161 -14.38 15.41 2.11
C ASP A 161 -15.42 14.75 3.02
N ALA A 162 -16.54 14.30 2.45
CA ALA A 162 -17.54 13.54 3.15
C ALA A 162 -16.99 12.20 3.65
N VAL A 163 -16.23 11.46 2.81
CA VAL A 163 -15.53 10.24 3.23
C VAL A 163 -14.57 10.52 4.39
N ALA A 164 -13.78 11.61 4.32
CA ALA A 164 -12.87 11.98 5.40
C ALA A 164 -13.58 12.29 6.74
N VAL A 165 -14.76 12.91 6.69
CA VAL A 165 -15.60 13.11 7.88
C VAL A 165 -16.14 11.78 8.40
N LEU A 166 -16.72 10.96 7.51
CA LEU A 166 -17.29 9.66 7.86
C LEU A 166 -16.24 8.71 8.43
N ASP A 167 -14.99 8.74 7.96
CA ASP A 167 -13.89 7.94 8.54
C ASP A 167 -13.69 8.14 10.06
N ARG A 168 -14.08 9.31 10.57
CA ARG A 168 -14.00 9.65 11.99
C ARG A 168 -15.27 9.33 12.77
N ILE A 169 -16.45 9.51 12.15
CA ILE A 169 -17.74 9.39 12.87
C ILE A 169 -18.49 8.09 12.59
N ASP A 170 -18.31 7.50 11.41
CA ASP A 170 -18.97 6.27 10.94
C ASP A 170 -18.22 5.68 9.72
N ARG A 171 -17.26 4.80 9.99
CA ARG A 171 -16.40 4.19 8.96
C ARG A 171 -17.16 3.27 8.01
N THR A 172 -18.23 2.64 8.49
CA THR A 172 -19.09 1.81 7.65
C THR A 172 -19.75 2.68 6.58
N ALA A 173 -20.34 3.80 6.99
CA ALA A 173 -20.93 4.75 6.04
C ALA A 173 -19.88 5.36 5.09
N ALA A 174 -18.65 5.60 5.55
CA ALA A 174 -17.54 6.04 4.69
C ALA A 174 -17.26 5.03 3.57
N ALA A 175 -17.16 3.75 3.94
CA ALA A 175 -16.88 2.66 3.01
C ALA A 175 -18.03 2.43 2.02
N GLU A 176 -19.28 2.44 2.48
CA GLU A 176 -20.45 2.36 1.61
C GLU A 176 -20.46 3.49 0.57
N LEU A 177 -20.16 4.72 1.01
CA LEU A 177 -20.13 5.89 0.14
C LEU A 177 -19.01 5.79 -0.90
N GLU A 178 -17.80 5.45 -0.48
CA GLU A 178 -16.63 5.38 -1.37
C GLU A 178 -16.80 4.28 -2.43
N LEU A 179 -17.24 3.09 -2.02
CA LEU A 179 -17.53 1.99 -2.95
C LEU A 179 -18.70 2.31 -3.87
N GLY A 180 -19.71 3.03 -3.38
CA GLY A 180 -20.86 3.48 -4.16
C GLY A 180 -20.52 4.52 -5.23
N ILE A 181 -19.50 5.35 -5.01
CA ILE A 181 -19.10 6.41 -5.96
C ILE A 181 -18.00 5.94 -6.92
N GLY A 182 -17.19 4.95 -6.53
CA GLY A 182 -16.14 4.40 -7.38
C GLY A 182 -16.66 3.87 -8.72
N ALA A 183 -15.89 4.08 -9.79
CA ALA A 183 -16.15 3.46 -11.09
C ALA A 183 -16.00 1.93 -10.95
N GLY A 184 -17.09 1.19 -11.13
CA GLY A 184 -17.10 -0.26 -10.96
C GLY A 184 -16.35 -0.96 -12.10
N ALA A 185 -15.42 -1.84 -11.76
CA ALA A 185 -15.00 -2.90 -12.68
C ALA A 185 -16.14 -3.94 -12.83
N PRO A 186 -16.21 -4.70 -13.94
CA PRO A 186 -17.24 -5.72 -14.14
C PRO A 186 -17.31 -6.70 -12.95
N GLY A 187 -18.51 -6.91 -12.37
CA GLY A 187 -18.73 -7.80 -11.22
C GLY A 187 -18.81 -7.11 -9.84
N HIS A 188 -18.51 -5.82 -9.75
CA HIS A 188 -18.60 -5.02 -8.51
C HIS A 188 -20.07 -4.77 -8.07
N ASP A 189 -21.02 -4.77 -9.01
CA ASP A 189 -22.39 -4.33 -8.75
C ASP A 189 -23.13 -5.18 -7.71
N ALA A 190 -22.93 -6.52 -7.73
CA ALA A 190 -23.64 -7.41 -6.80
C ALA A 190 -23.25 -7.15 -5.33
N PHE A 191 -21.96 -6.92 -5.05
CA PHE A 191 -21.51 -6.58 -3.70
C PHE A 191 -22.05 -5.21 -3.27
N ARG A 192 -21.97 -4.21 -4.16
CA ARG A 192 -22.48 -2.86 -3.89
C ARG A 192 -23.98 -2.84 -3.62
N ASP A 193 -24.77 -3.55 -4.43
CA ASP A 193 -26.21 -3.65 -4.26
C ASP A 193 -26.56 -4.33 -2.93
N ALA A 194 -25.86 -5.41 -2.59
CA ALA A 194 -26.06 -6.13 -1.32
C ALA A 194 -25.77 -5.23 -0.11
N VAL A 195 -24.65 -4.48 -0.17
CA VAL A 195 -24.29 -3.51 0.87
C VAL A 195 -25.32 -2.38 0.95
N ALA A 196 -25.71 -1.79 -0.17
CA ALA A 196 -26.68 -0.69 -0.22
C ALA A 196 -28.08 -1.12 0.25
N GLY A 197 -28.47 -2.37 -0.04
CA GLY A 197 -29.72 -2.97 0.41
C GLY A 197 -29.70 -3.47 1.86
N GLY A 198 -28.53 -3.52 2.51
CA GLY A 198 -28.36 -4.08 3.85
C GLY A 198 -28.57 -5.60 3.92
N ASP A 199 -28.47 -6.30 2.79
CA ASP A 199 -28.66 -7.75 2.71
C ASP A 199 -27.36 -8.48 3.08
N ARG A 200 -27.27 -8.90 4.34
CA ARG A 200 -26.07 -9.56 4.87
C ARG A 200 -25.78 -10.90 4.19
N GLU A 201 -26.81 -11.62 3.78
CA GLU A 201 -26.63 -12.91 3.10
C GLU A 201 -26.08 -12.71 1.70
N ALA A 202 -26.59 -11.70 0.97
CA ALA A 202 -26.06 -11.32 -0.33
C ALA A 202 -24.62 -10.77 -0.23
N VAL A 203 -24.31 -9.97 0.80
CA VAL A 203 -22.93 -9.51 1.06
C VAL A 203 -22.00 -10.69 1.30
N ARG A 204 -22.42 -11.65 2.14
CA ARG A 204 -21.66 -12.89 2.37
C ARG A 204 -21.43 -13.65 1.07
N ALA A 205 -22.49 -13.88 0.29
CA ALA A 205 -22.40 -14.60 -0.98
C ALA A 205 -21.47 -13.90 -1.99
N ALA A 206 -21.50 -12.57 -2.04
CA ALA A 206 -20.61 -11.79 -2.90
C ALA A 206 -19.14 -11.88 -2.45
N LEU A 207 -18.86 -11.92 -1.15
CA LEU A 207 -17.50 -12.09 -0.63
C LEU A 207 -16.95 -13.51 -0.83
N THR A 208 -17.80 -14.54 -0.76
CA THR A 208 -17.37 -15.94 -0.85
C THR A 208 -17.41 -16.53 -2.26
N GLY A 209 -18.16 -15.90 -3.18
CA GLY A 209 -18.43 -16.41 -4.52
C GLY A 209 -17.27 -16.30 -5.52
N GLY A 210 -16.12 -15.73 -5.16
CA GLY A 210 -15.02 -15.54 -6.12
C GLY A 210 -13.81 -14.76 -5.61
N PRO A 211 -13.07 -14.06 -6.50
CA PRO A 211 -12.01 -13.16 -6.09
C PRO A 211 -12.56 -12.01 -5.24
N THR A 212 -11.71 -11.40 -4.44
CA THR A 212 -12.09 -10.22 -3.64
C THR A 212 -12.68 -9.15 -4.55
N PRO A 213 -13.82 -8.53 -4.18
CA PRO A 213 -14.39 -7.45 -4.96
C PRO A 213 -13.34 -6.36 -5.28
N PRO A 214 -13.43 -5.70 -6.44
CA PRO A 214 -12.50 -4.65 -6.80
C PRO A 214 -12.71 -3.42 -5.89
N GLY A 215 -11.63 -2.83 -5.40
CA GLY A 215 -11.65 -1.64 -4.54
C GLY A 215 -10.65 -1.74 -3.41
N PRO A 216 -10.55 -0.70 -2.56
CA PRO A 216 -9.67 -0.73 -1.40
C PRO A 216 -10.13 -1.81 -0.41
N PRO A 217 -9.29 -2.77 -0.02
CA PRO A 217 -9.69 -3.93 0.76
C PRO A 217 -10.25 -3.56 2.15
N ARG A 218 -9.77 -2.47 2.79
CA ARG A 218 -10.37 -1.97 4.04
C ARG A 218 -11.81 -1.54 3.84
N ARG A 219 -12.11 -0.86 2.73
CA ARG A 219 -13.49 -0.41 2.44
C ARG A 219 -14.42 -1.58 2.25
N ILE A 220 -13.96 -2.63 1.57
CA ILE A 220 -14.74 -3.85 1.42
C ILE A 220 -15.02 -4.48 2.79
N ALA A 221 -14.01 -4.58 3.66
CA ALA A 221 -14.18 -5.15 5.00
C ALA A 221 -15.09 -4.31 5.91
N GLU A 222 -14.97 -2.98 5.88
CA GLU A 222 -15.79 -2.03 6.64
C GLU A 222 -17.25 -2.03 6.18
N ALA A 223 -17.49 -1.93 4.87
CA ALA A 223 -18.83 -1.97 4.28
C ALA A 223 -19.52 -3.32 4.54
N ALA A 224 -18.77 -4.42 4.45
CA ALA A 224 -19.29 -5.75 4.77
C ALA A 224 -19.50 -5.97 6.28
N ARG A 225 -18.92 -5.13 7.14
CA ARG A 225 -18.85 -5.35 8.59
C ARG A 225 -18.30 -6.75 8.89
N LEU A 226 -17.13 -7.04 8.32
CA LEU A 226 -16.54 -8.37 8.23
C LEU A 226 -16.42 -9.07 9.60
N ASP A 227 -16.09 -8.33 10.65
CA ASP A 227 -16.04 -8.82 12.03
C ASP A 227 -17.39 -9.42 12.47
N GLN A 228 -18.49 -8.75 12.10
CA GLN A 228 -19.84 -9.16 12.45
C GLN A 228 -20.32 -10.33 11.60
N LEU A 229 -20.00 -10.33 10.30
CA LEU A 229 -20.29 -11.48 9.43
C LEU A 229 -19.57 -12.73 9.95
N LEU A 230 -18.30 -12.60 10.35
CA LEU A 230 -17.59 -13.70 10.97
C LEU A 230 -18.30 -14.14 12.26
N ALA A 231 -18.71 -13.23 13.14
CA ALA A 231 -19.45 -13.60 14.35
C ALA A 231 -20.79 -14.30 14.07
N GLU A 232 -21.52 -13.87 13.05
CA GLU A 232 -22.84 -14.37 12.64
C GLU A 232 -22.76 -15.74 11.95
N TYR A 233 -21.72 -15.98 11.14
CA TYR A 233 -21.49 -17.23 10.41
C TYR A 233 -20.21 -17.94 10.87
N PRO A 234 -20.14 -18.43 12.12
CA PRO A 234 -18.91 -18.99 12.67
C PRO A 234 -18.47 -20.30 11.99
N GLN A 235 -19.37 -20.98 11.29
CA GLN A 235 -19.13 -22.28 10.64
C GLN A 235 -18.87 -22.17 9.14
N ASP A 236 -18.77 -20.96 8.59
CA ASP A 236 -18.56 -20.76 7.16
C ASP A 236 -17.05 -20.73 6.81
N PRO A 237 -16.50 -21.78 6.18
CA PRO A 237 -15.10 -21.81 5.79
C PRO A 237 -14.80 -20.82 4.66
N ALA A 238 -15.72 -20.63 3.71
CA ALA A 238 -15.50 -19.74 2.56
C ALA A 238 -15.40 -18.28 3.02
N LEU A 239 -16.20 -17.88 4.01
CA LEU A 239 -16.09 -16.55 4.62
C LEU A 239 -14.75 -16.37 5.36
N THR A 240 -14.24 -17.42 6.00
CA THR A 240 -12.92 -17.39 6.65
C THR A 240 -11.81 -17.17 5.62
N VAL A 241 -11.90 -17.82 4.45
CA VAL A 241 -10.95 -17.63 3.34
C VAL A 241 -11.03 -16.22 2.77
N ALA A 242 -12.24 -15.68 2.57
CA ALA A 242 -12.43 -14.31 2.12
C ALA A 242 -11.81 -13.29 3.10
N ALA A 243 -11.98 -13.53 4.41
CA ALA A 243 -11.35 -12.71 5.45
C ALA A 243 -9.82 -12.78 5.41
N CYS A 244 -9.21 -13.97 5.22
CA CYS A 244 -7.76 -14.09 5.03
C CYS A 244 -7.26 -13.23 3.87
N ARG A 245 -7.92 -13.33 2.71
CA ARG A 245 -7.55 -12.58 1.49
C ARG A 245 -7.64 -11.07 1.72
N LEU A 246 -8.69 -10.60 2.39
CA LEU A 246 -8.85 -9.18 2.73
C LEU A 246 -7.77 -8.71 3.71
N LEU A 247 -7.46 -9.47 4.77
CA LEU A 247 -6.37 -9.13 5.70
C LEU A 247 -5.03 -8.99 4.99
N LEU A 248 -4.67 -9.96 4.14
CA LEU A 248 -3.43 -9.92 3.38
C LEU A 248 -3.39 -8.75 2.40
N SER A 249 -4.49 -8.53 1.66
CA SER A 249 -4.62 -7.38 0.75
C SER A 249 -4.44 -6.05 1.48
N MET A 250 -5.04 -5.90 2.67
CA MET A 250 -4.87 -4.72 3.53
C MET A 250 -3.45 -4.58 4.11
N ALA A 251 -2.71 -5.68 4.28
CA ALA A 251 -1.36 -5.67 4.81
C ALA A 251 -0.28 -5.33 3.77
N HIS A 252 -0.58 -5.47 2.47
CA HIS A 252 0.36 -5.17 1.40
C HIS A 252 0.61 -3.65 1.23
N THR A 253 1.87 -3.29 0.96
CA THR A 253 2.36 -1.90 0.80
C THR A 253 2.25 -1.37 -0.64
N HIS A 254 1.85 -2.20 -1.61
CA HIS A 254 1.73 -1.80 -3.01
C HIS A 254 0.72 -0.67 -3.27
N GLN A 255 -0.14 -0.36 -2.30
CA GLN A 255 -1.13 0.73 -2.36
C GLN A 255 -0.75 1.91 -1.44
N TYR A 256 0.55 2.23 -1.32
CA TYR A 256 1.10 3.36 -0.56
C TYR A 256 0.97 3.28 0.97
N ARG A 257 0.03 2.53 1.54
CA ARG A 257 -0.05 2.35 3.00
C ARG A 257 -0.76 1.05 3.32
N PRO A 258 -0.24 0.23 4.26
CA PRO A 258 -0.98 -0.92 4.77
C PRO A 258 -2.28 -0.45 5.41
N GLU A 259 -3.41 -0.65 4.71
CA GLU A 259 -4.73 -0.25 5.18
C GLU A 259 -5.14 -0.98 6.46
N VAL A 260 -4.50 -2.12 6.77
CA VAL A 260 -4.76 -2.91 7.98
C VAL A 260 -4.50 -2.10 9.26
N LEU A 261 -3.56 -1.15 9.21
CA LEU A 261 -3.25 -0.27 10.35
C LEU A 261 -4.37 0.74 10.63
N ASP A 262 -5.16 1.07 9.62
CA ASP A 262 -6.32 1.95 9.75
C ASP A 262 -7.62 1.16 9.95
N TYR A 263 -7.61 -0.18 9.83
CA TYR A 263 -8.80 -1.00 10.03
C TYR A 263 -9.06 -1.28 11.52
N ALA A 264 -10.07 -0.61 12.10
CA ALA A 264 -10.36 -0.70 13.54
C ALA A 264 -10.63 -2.13 14.03
N GLN A 265 -11.19 -2.99 13.18
CA GLN A 265 -11.52 -4.37 13.51
C GLN A 265 -10.44 -5.37 13.08
N ALA A 266 -9.21 -4.92 12.77
CA ALA A 266 -8.13 -5.83 12.37
C ALA A 266 -7.89 -6.94 13.42
N HIS A 267 -7.69 -6.57 14.69
CA HIS A 267 -7.45 -7.51 15.79
C HIS A 267 -8.50 -8.63 15.88
N PRO A 268 -9.80 -8.34 16.06
CA PRO A 268 -10.81 -9.40 16.15
C PRO A 268 -10.94 -10.23 14.87
N VAL A 269 -10.68 -9.65 13.68
CA VAL A 269 -10.72 -10.42 12.43
C VAL A 269 -9.54 -11.39 12.31
N TYR A 270 -8.30 -10.99 12.65
CA TYR A 270 -7.16 -11.93 12.74
C TYR A 270 -7.46 -13.07 13.72
N GLU A 271 -7.96 -12.75 14.92
CA GLU A 271 -8.28 -13.75 15.93
C GLU A 271 -9.35 -14.73 15.44
N ALA A 272 -10.42 -14.22 14.83
CA ALA A 272 -11.50 -15.05 14.29
C ALA A 272 -11.01 -15.97 13.17
N VAL A 273 -10.18 -15.45 12.26
CA VAL A 273 -9.58 -16.23 11.17
C VAL A 273 -8.70 -17.35 11.72
N VAL A 274 -7.74 -17.03 12.58
CA VAL A 274 -6.81 -18.02 13.14
C VAL A 274 -7.53 -19.06 13.98
N ALA A 275 -8.53 -18.66 14.78
CA ALA A 275 -9.33 -19.59 15.57
C ALA A 275 -10.13 -20.57 14.71
N ARG A 276 -10.45 -20.22 13.46
CA ARG A 276 -11.27 -21.03 12.53
C ARG A 276 -10.45 -21.79 11.49
N ALA A 277 -9.15 -21.49 11.37
CA ALA A 277 -8.29 -22.07 10.34
C ALA A 277 -8.27 -23.61 10.36
N HIS A 278 -8.43 -24.24 11.54
CA HIS A 278 -8.54 -25.70 11.69
C HIS A 278 -9.73 -26.35 10.95
N ARG A 279 -10.71 -25.56 10.48
CA ARG A 279 -11.90 -26.04 9.75
C ARG A 279 -11.71 -26.01 8.24
N LEU A 280 -10.64 -25.38 7.76
CA LEU A 280 -10.36 -25.27 6.35
C LEU A 280 -9.86 -26.62 5.82
N THR A 281 -10.32 -27.01 4.64
CA THR A 281 -9.80 -28.19 3.94
C THR A 281 -8.41 -27.84 3.39
N PRO A 282 -7.36 -28.61 3.73
CA PRO A 282 -6.00 -28.32 3.24
C PRO A 282 -5.94 -28.24 1.70
N SER A 283 -5.25 -27.23 1.19
CA SER A 283 -4.94 -27.04 -0.22
C SER A 283 -3.71 -26.13 -0.36
N ALA A 284 -3.05 -26.14 -1.52
CA ALA A 284 -1.90 -25.27 -1.76
C ALA A 284 -2.24 -23.79 -1.58
N ASP A 285 -3.37 -23.32 -2.13
CA ASP A 285 -3.82 -21.92 -1.98
C ASP A 285 -4.12 -21.55 -0.52
N LEU A 286 -4.69 -22.46 0.26
CA LEU A 286 -4.99 -22.18 1.67
C LEU A 286 -3.73 -22.22 2.52
N TYR A 287 -2.78 -23.10 2.20
CA TYR A 287 -1.48 -23.14 2.84
C TYR A 287 -0.73 -21.82 2.60
N THR A 288 -0.71 -21.31 1.36
CA THR A 288 -0.02 -20.04 1.05
C THR A 288 -0.66 -18.85 1.75
N LEU A 289 -2.00 -18.80 1.82
CA LEU A 289 -2.72 -17.76 2.56
C LEU A 289 -2.38 -17.77 4.05
N LEU A 290 -2.42 -18.94 4.69
CA LEU A 290 -2.12 -19.06 6.13
C LEU A 290 -0.65 -18.78 6.44
N LEU A 291 0.27 -19.20 5.56
CA LEU A 291 1.70 -18.91 5.70
C LEU A 291 2.00 -17.42 5.53
N SER A 292 1.38 -16.76 4.53
CA SER A 292 1.50 -15.31 4.34
C SER A 292 0.95 -14.54 5.55
N LEU A 293 -0.14 -15.03 6.16
CA LEU A 293 -0.71 -14.43 7.37
C LEU A 293 0.27 -14.53 8.55
N ALA A 294 0.96 -15.67 8.67
CA ALA A 294 2.00 -15.85 9.68
C ALA A 294 3.21 -14.92 9.46
N GLN A 295 3.66 -14.74 8.23
CA GLN A 295 4.73 -13.78 7.89
C GLN A 295 4.33 -12.34 8.24
N ASP A 296 3.10 -11.95 7.93
CA ASP A 296 2.59 -10.62 8.26
C ASP A 296 2.50 -10.39 9.78
N LEU A 297 1.98 -11.37 10.53
CA LEU A 297 1.95 -11.30 12.00
C LEU A 297 3.35 -11.33 12.64
N ARG A 298 4.35 -11.93 11.98
CA ARG A 298 5.73 -12.01 12.47
C ARG A 298 6.46 -10.68 12.32
N SER A 299 6.48 -10.13 11.11
CA SER A 299 7.33 -8.99 10.75
C SER A 299 6.69 -8.01 9.75
N GLY A 300 5.42 -8.21 9.36
CA GLY A 300 4.69 -7.31 8.47
C GLY A 300 3.91 -6.22 9.20
N ALA A 301 2.92 -5.63 8.51
CA ALA A 301 2.08 -4.56 9.06
C ALA A 301 1.16 -5.08 10.18
N GLY A 302 0.66 -6.32 10.07
CA GLY A 302 -0.12 -6.96 11.11
C GLY A 302 0.63 -7.04 12.45
N ALA A 303 1.97 -7.10 12.43
CA ALA A 303 2.78 -7.15 13.63
C ALA A 303 2.82 -5.83 14.43
N VAL A 304 2.48 -4.69 13.81
CA VAL A 304 2.50 -3.33 14.41
C VAL A 304 1.19 -2.97 15.11
N LEU A 305 0.12 -3.72 14.85
CA LEU A 305 -1.17 -3.54 15.52
C LEU A 305 -1.01 -3.56 17.06
N PRO A 306 -1.89 -2.88 17.81
CA PRO A 306 -1.80 -2.76 19.27
C PRO A 306 -2.22 -4.07 19.98
N TRP A 307 -1.44 -5.13 19.78
CA TRP A 307 -1.67 -6.45 20.36
C TRP A 307 -1.52 -6.43 21.89
N PRO A 308 -2.41 -7.11 22.63
CA PRO A 308 -2.15 -7.45 24.02
C PRO A 308 -0.84 -8.25 24.15
N PRO A 309 -0.10 -8.11 25.27
CA PRO A 309 1.13 -8.86 25.49
C PRO A 309 0.94 -10.38 25.26
N GLY A 310 1.84 -10.99 24.49
CA GLY A 310 1.80 -12.43 24.16
C GLY A 310 0.80 -12.83 23.08
N ARG A 311 -0.27 -12.06 22.86
CA ARG A 311 -1.39 -12.48 22.01
C ARG A 311 -0.99 -12.74 20.56
N ARG A 312 -0.16 -11.87 19.98
CA ARG A 312 0.39 -12.04 18.62
C ARG A 312 1.19 -13.34 18.49
N ALA A 313 2.01 -13.66 19.48
CA ALA A 313 2.81 -14.88 19.50
C ALA A 313 1.94 -16.13 19.58
N ASP A 314 0.83 -16.08 20.35
CA ASP A 314 -0.13 -17.18 20.42
C ASP A 314 -0.80 -17.46 19.07
N LEU A 315 -1.14 -16.41 18.30
CA LEU A 315 -1.70 -16.56 16.96
C LEU A 315 -0.71 -17.22 16.00
N ILE A 316 0.55 -16.74 15.98
CA ILE A 316 1.63 -17.34 15.17
C ILE A 316 1.84 -18.80 15.57
N ALA A 317 1.90 -19.11 16.86
CA ALA A 317 2.05 -20.47 17.35
C ALA A 317 0.85 -21.37 16.99
N THR A 318 -0.36 -20.82 16.95
CA THR A 318 -1.56 -21.54 16.52
C THR A 318 -1.51 -21.90 15.05
N LEU A 319 -1.13 -20.95 14.18
CA LEU A 319 -0.90 -21.20 12.76
C LEU A 319 0.22 -22.23 12.54
N GLY A 320 1.32 -22.12 13.29
CA GLY A 320 2.44 -23.07 13.20
C GLY A 320 2.05 -24.49 13.59
N ARG A 321 1.23 -24.67 14.64
CA ARG A 321 0.70 -25.99 15.02
C ARG A 321 -0.20 -26.55 13.92
N LEU A 322 -1.09 -25.74 13.36
CA LEU A 322 -1.98 -26.15 12.27
C LEU A 322 -1.20 -26.61 11.04
N LEU A 323 -0.24 -25.81 10.57
CA LEU A 323 0.55 -26.14 9.38
C LEU A 323 1.51 -27.31 9.60
N ALA A 324 1.76 -27.70 10.86
CA ALA A 324 2.52 -28.89 11.22
C ALA A 324 1.65 -30.17 11.34
N GLU A 325 0.32 -30.06 11.29
CA GLU A 325 -0.56 -31.24 11.28
C GLU A 325 -0.33 -32.08 10.01
N PRO A 326 -0.42 -33.42 10.07
CA PRO A 326 -0.06 -34.29 8.94
C PRO A 326 -0.72 -33.93 7.61
N LEU A 327 -2.01 -33.54 7.64
CA LEU A 327 -2.75 -33.17 6.43
C LEU A 327 -2.26 -31.86 5.82
N TRP A 328 -1.82 -30.90 6.63
CA TRP A 328 -1.26 -29.63 6.14
C TRP A 328 0.20 -29.76 5.76
N ALA A 329 0.98 -30.55 6.52
CA ALA A 329 2.40 -30.76 6.28
C ALA A 329 2.69 -31.50 4.96
N ALA A 330 1.75 -32.30 4.45
CA ALA A 330 1.86 -32.97 3.15
C ALA A 330 1.63 -32.03 1.95
N VAL A 331 0.94 -30.91 2.13
CA VAL A 331 0.52 -30.01 1.03
C VAL A 331 1.70 -29.51 0.17
N PRO A 332 2.83 -29.05 0.74
CA PRO A 332 3.95 -28.58 -0.08
C PRO A 332 4.54 -29.67 -0.98
N ASP A 333 4.68 -30.90 -0.47
CA ASP A 333 5.23 -32.04 -1.22
C ASP A 333 4.26 -32.52 -2.31
N GLU A 334 2.96 -32.55 -2.02
CA GLU A 334 1.91 -32.88 -3.00
C GLU A 334 1.85 -31.83 -4.12
N ALA A 335 1.96 -30.54 -3.78
CA ALA A 335 2.01 -29.46 -4.76
C ALA A 335 3.27 -29.56 -5.64
N ALA A 336 4.42 -29.88 -5.05
CA ALA A 336 5.66 -30.09 -5.80
C ALA A 336 5.56 -31.29 -6.76
N ALA A 337 4.99 -32.40 -6.31
CA ALA A 337 4.77 -33.60 -7.14
C ALA A 337 3.79 -33.32 -8.29
N ALA A 338 2.73 -32.54 -8.06
CA ALA A 338 1.77 -32.14 -9.09
C ALA A 338 2.41 -31.24 -10.15
N ALA A 339 3.27 -30.30 -9.75
CA ALA A 339 4.03 -29.44 -10.67
C ALA A 339 5.00 -30.27 -11.54
N ALA A 340 5.70 -31.25 -10.96
CA ALA A 340 6.62 -32.11 -11.69
C ALA A 340 5.94 -33.07 -12.69
N GLY A 341 4.68 -33.46 -12.45
CA GLY A 341 3.93 -34.38 -13.31
C GLY A 341 3.22 -33.73 -14.50
N THR A 342 3.09 -32.41 -14.54
CA THR A 342 2.36 -31.67 -15.57
C THR A 342 3.30 -31.07 -16.62
N GLY A 343 3.82 -31.91 -17.52
CA GLY A 343 4.63 -31.47 -18.68
C GLY A 343 3.89 -30.62 -19.73
N THR A 344 2.66 -30.18 -19.44
CA THR A 344 1.83 -29.31 -20.28
C THR A 344 1.06 -28.34 -19.39
N GLY A 345 1.56 -27.11 -19.29
CA GLY A 345 1.09 -26.07 -18.36
C GLY A 345 -0.34 -25.59 -18.59
N THR A 346 -1.29 -26.13 -17.83
CA THR A 346 -2.64 -25.54 -17.67
C THR A 346 -3.03 -25.30 -16.20
N GLY A 347 -2.11 -25.55 -15.25
CA GLY A 347 -2.26 -25.18 -13.85
C GLY A 347 -1.85 -23.72 -13.58
N THR A 348 -2.31 -23.16 -12.45
CA THR A 348 -2.03 -21.76 -12.02
C THR A 348 -0.59 -21.51 -11.55
N ASP A 349 0.25 -22.54 -11.42
CA ASP A 349 1.69 -22.45 -11.13
C ASP A 349 2.47 -23.50 -11.95
N PRO A 350 2.65 -23.30 -13.28
CA PRO A 350 3.25 -24.27 -14.18
C PRO A 350 4.69 -24.67 -13.83
N SER A 351 5.41 -23.82 -13.11
CA SER A 351 6.84 -24.00 -12.79
C SER A 351 7.08 -24.48 -11.35
N GLY A 352 6.03 -24.66 -10.55
CA GLY A 352 6.16 -25.12 -9.15
C GLY A 352 6.79 -24.09 -8.20
N HIS A 353 6.73 -22.79 -8.54
CA HIS A 353 7.35 -21.73 -7.75
C HIS A 353 6.73 -21.63 -6.36
N ARG A 354 5.39 -21.73 -6.25
CA ARG A 354 4.69 -21.69 -4.97
C ARG A 354 5.02 -22.92 -4.13
N ALA A 355 5.16 -24.09 -4.74
CA ALA A 355 5.59 -25.29 -4.03
C ALA A 355 7.01 -25.16 -3.44
N GLY A 356 7.97 -24.70 -4.25
CA GLY A 356 9.32 -24.39 -3.76
C GLY A 356 9.33 -23.33 -2.66
N TRP A 357 8.52 -22.28 -2.81
CA TRP A 357 8.35 -21.25 -1.79
C TRP A 357 7.76 -21.81 -0.48
N MET A 358 6.72 -22.64 -0.54
CA MET A 358 6.13 -23.29 0.63
C MET A 358 7.17 -24.12 1.40
N LEU A 359 8.01 -24.87 0.69
CA LEU A 359 9.07 -25.68 1.29
C LEU A 359 10.15 -24.85 1.99
N ARG A 360 10.61 -23.76 1.35
CA ARG A 360 11.65 -22.87 1.93
C ARG A 360 11.12 -22.01 3.07
N THR A 361 9.90 -21.51 2.93
CA THR A 361 9.32 -20.50 3.83
C THR A 361 8.54 -21.12 4.98
N GLY A 362 7.94 -22.31 4.80
CA GLY A 362 6.89 -22.87 5.66
C GLY A 362 7.24 -23.04 7.14
N ARG A 363 8.52 -23.04 7.52
CA ARG A 363 8.94 -23.07 8.93
C ARG A 363 9.38 -21.71 9.48
N ARG A 364 9.80 -20.78 8.64
CA ARG A 364 10.54 -19.58 9.04
C ARG A 364 9.74 -18.66 9.99
N PRO A 365 8.46 -18.34 9.74
CA PRO A 365 7.68 -17.48 10.65
C PRO A 365 7.46 -18.06 12.05
N PHE A 366 7.65 -19.37 12.21
CA PHE A 366 7.37 -20.11 13.45
C PHE A 366 8.63 -20.41 14.27
N ILE A 367 9.82 -20.11 13.73
CA ILE A 367 11.07 -20.25 14.47
C ILE A 367 11.13 -19.11 15.50
N PRO A 368 11.17 -19.41 16.81
CA PRO A 368 11.35 -18.38 17.81
C PRO A 368 12.68 -17.66 17.60
N PRO A 369 12.76 -16.35 17.88
CA PRO A 369 14.04 -15.65 17.83
C PRO A 369 15.02 -16.27 18.85
N ALA A 370 16.29 -16.32 18.47
CA ALA A 370 17.34 -16.78 19.36
C ALA A 370 17.51 -15.75 20.49
N ALA A 371 16.99 -16.07 21.69
CA ALA A 371 16.88 -15.17 22.84
C ALA A 371 15.92 -13.98 22.58
N PRO A 372 15.58 -13.12 23.57
CA PRO A 372 14.91 -11.86 23.29
C PRO A 372 15.88 -10.93 22.55
N ALA A 373 16.08 -11.19 21.27
CA ALA A 373 16.91 -10.40 20.38
C ALA A 373 16.36 -8.97 20.35
N THR A 374 17.17 -8.02 20.75
CA THR A 374 16.83 -6.60 20.67
C THR A 374 16.84 -6.12 19.21
N PHE A 375 17.55 -6.82 18.33
CA PHE A 375 17.74 -6.57 16.91
C PHE A 375 17.70 -7.89 16.13
N GLU A 376 16.85 -7.98 15.11
CA GLU A 376 16.69 -9.16 14.25
C GLU A 376 16.51 -8.70 12.79
N ILE A 377 17.12 -9.42 11.85
CA ILE A 377 17.00 -9.23 10.41
C ILE A 377 16.34 -10.47 9.81
N GLU A 378 15.16 -10.29 9.24
CA GLU A 378 14.44 -11.35 8.54
C GLU A 378 14.36 -11.03 7.04
N VAL A 379 14.87 -11.93 6.19
CA VAL A 379 14.59 -11.86 4.75
C VAL A 379 13.28 -12.57 4.47
N VAL A 380 12.26 -11.82 4.03
CA VAL A 380 10.91 -12.33 3.76
C VAL A 380 10.67 -12.36 2.27
N VAL A 381 10.22 -13.52 1.77
CA VAL A 381 9.78 -13.73 0.39
C VAL A 381 8.27 -13.86 0.39
N SER A 382 7.59 -13.03 -0.40
CA SER A 382 6.12 -13.07 -0.55
C SER A 382 5.65 -14.29 -1.34
N ASP A 383 4.36 -14.64 -1.25
CA ASP A 383 3.74 -15.64 -2.13
C ASP A 383 4.02 -15.29 -3.61
N PRO A 384 4.59 -16.20 -4.42
CA PRO A 384 4.91 -15.94 -5.82
C PRO A 384 3.75 -15.51 -6.73
N ALA A 385 2.49 -15.74 -6.33
CA ALA A 385 1.34 -15.21 -7.07
C ALA A 385 1.09 -13.73 -6.82
N VAL A 386 1.63 -13.19 -5.73
CA VAL A 386 1.74 -11.75 -5.51
C VAL A 386 3.09 -11.33 -6.13
N ARG A 387 3.18 -10.08 -6.61
CA ARG A 387 4.44 -9.51 -7.12
C ARG A 387 5.59 -9.95 -6.20
N ASN A 388 6.64 -10.56 -6.77
CA ASN A 388 7.72 -11.23 -6.04
C ASN A 388 8.57 -10.26 -5.20
N VAL A 389 8.00 -9.72 -4.13
CA VAL A 389 8.69 -8.82 -3.21
C VAL A 389 9.50 -9.65 -2.23
N VAL A 390 10.82 -9.45 -2.27
CA VAL A 390 11.77 -9.92 -1.27
C VAL A 390 12.21 -8.72 -0.44
N GLU A 391 11.94 -8.78 0.87
CA GLU A 391 12.19 -7.67 1.80
C GLU A 391 13.23 -8.07 2.85
N THR A 392 14.12 -7.15 3.21
CA THR A 392 14.99 -7.30 4.40
C THR A 392 14.35 -6.58 5.57
N ARG A 393 13.50 -7.28 6.32
CA ARG A 393 12.76 -6.73 7.44
C ARG A 393 13.62 -6.64 8.69
N ILE A 394 13.74 -5.45 9.24
CA ILE A 394 14.44 -5.18 10.49
C ILE A 394 13.41 -5.15 11.62
N VAL A 395 13.64 -5.96 12.66
CA VAL A 395 12.77 -6.07 13.83
C VAL A 395 13.54 -5.62 15.06
N LEU A 396 13.04 -4.57 15.72
CA LEU A 396 13.63 -4.00 16.94
C LEU A 396 12.72 -4.31 18.13
N GLY A 397 13.24 -5.03 19.12
CA GLY A 397 12.46 -5.41 20.31
C GLY A 397 11.15 -6.14 19.97
N GLY A 398 11.15 -6.94 18.90
CA GLY A 398 9.98 -7.65 18.41
C GLY A 398 8.96 -6.81 17.62
N ARG A 399 9.27 -5.54 17.28
CA ARG A 399 8.44 -4.70 16.40
C ARG A 399 9.15 -4.47 15.06
N PRO A 400 8.52 -4.70 13.91
CA PRO A 400 9.15 -4.43 12.62
C PRO A 400 9.24 -2.92 12.40
N LEU A 401 10.40 -2.47 11.95
CA LEU A 401 10.78 -1.07 11.91
C LEU A 401 10.06 -0.30 10.78
N VAL A 402 10.08 -0.84 9.56
CA VAL A 402 9.55 -0.14 8.38
C VAL A 402 8.03 0.03 8.46
N PRO A 403 7.21 -1.02 8.70
CA PRO A 403 5.77 -0.83 8.83
C PRO A 403 5.34 0.09 9.99
N ASP A 404 6.21 0.33 10.98
CA ASP A 404 5.95 1.23 12.13
C ASP A 404 6.35 2.70 11.82
N LEU A 405 7.29 2.92 10.91
CA LEU A 405 7.88 4.25 10.65
C LEU A 405 7.68 4.78 9.22
N PHE A 406 7.35 3.94 8.25
CA PHE A 406 7.28 4.29 6.84
C PHE A 406 6.25 3.40 6.13
N ALA A 407 5.07 3.95 5.86
CA ALA A 407 3.98 3.23 5.25
C ALA A 407 4.02 3.25 3.71
N SER A 408 4.72 4.22 3.09
CA SER A 408 4.78 4.42 1.63
C SER A 408 5.45 3.31 0.82
N GLY A 409 6.11 2.34 1.46
CA GLY A 409 6.79 1.25 0.76
C GLY A 409 7.33 0.14 1.66
N GLY A 410 7.98 -0.83 1.03
CA GLY A 410 8.59 -1.99 1.69
C GLY A 410 10.06 -1.77 2.05
N CYS A 411 10.62 -2.70 2.83
CA CYS A 411 12.06 -2.69 3.12
C CYS A 411 12.85 -2.95 1.84
N ASN A 412 14.03 -2.36 1.74
CA ASN A 412 14.96 -2.64 0.66
C ASN A 412 15.32 -4.14 0.61
N PRO A 413 15.59 -4.68 -0.60
CA PRO A 413 15.87 -6.09 -0.78
C PRO A 413 17.26 -6.47 -0.22
N PRO A 414 17.51 -7.76 0.05
CA PRO A 414 18.75 -8.23 0.67
C PRO A 414 19.99 -7.92 -0.17
N GLU A 415 19.87 -7.83 -1.49
CA GLU A 415 20.97 -7.44 -2.37
C GLU A 415 21.44 -6.00 -2.09
N PHE A 416 20.52 -5.12 -1.67
CA PHE A 416 20.82 -3.74 -1.35
C PHE A 416 21.33 -3.58 0.09
N LEU A 417 20.69 -4.22 1.07
CA LEU A 417 21.01 -4.02 2.49
C LEU A 417 22.12 -4.95 3.01
N LEU A 418 22.08 -6.23 2.62
CA LEU A 418 22.98 -7.28 3.14
C LEU A 418 24.19 -7.48 2.21
N ASP A 419 23.97 -7.79 0.93
CA ASP A 419 25.07 -8.15 0.03
C ASP A 419 26.01 -6.97 -0.25
N ALA A 420 25.50 -5.73 -0.22
CA ALA A 420 26.33 -4.52 -0.29
C ALA A 420 26.93 -4.10 1.07
N GLY A 421 26.73 -4.87 2.14
CA GLY A 421 27.29 -4.63 3.47
C GLY A 421 26.82 -3.34 4.13
N ARG A 422 25.65 -2.81 3.73
CA ARG A 422 25.17 -1.49 4.18
C ARG A 422 24.81 -1.48 5.67
N LEU A 423 24.41 -2.62 6.22
CA LEU A 423 24.11 -2.74 7.64
C LEU A 423 25.36 -2.92 8.52
N ARG A 424 26.58 -3.06 7.97
CA ARG A 424 27.78 -3.24 8.79
C ARG A 424 28.18 -1.93 9.49
N ALA A 425 28.19 -1.95 10.83
CA ALA A 425 28.50 -0.79 11.66
C ALA A 425 30.01 -0.56 11.79
N GLY A 426 30.49 0.55 11.25
CA GLY A 426 31.87 1.01 11.37
C GLY A 426 32.04 2.20 12.33
N PRO A 427 33.29 2.65 12.56
CA PRO A 427 33.57 3.84 13.38
C PRO A 427 33.12 5.15 12.70
N GLU A 428 33.05 5.16 11.37
CA GLU A 428 32.49 6.28 10.61
C GLU A 428 30.97 6.13 10.49
N PRO A 429 30.17 7.15 10.87
CA PRO A 429 28.73 7.13 10.66
C PRO A 429 28.35 7.03 9.19
N ARG A 430 27.37 6.18 8.88
CA ARG A 430 26.86 5.95 7.52
C ARG A 430 25.36 6.08 7.48
N GLU A 431 24.86 6.89 6.56
CA GLU A 431 23.43 6.94 6.26
C GLU A 431 23.04 5.72 5.40
N VAL A 432 21.97 5.03 5.78
CA VAL A 432 21.47 3.82 5.13
C VAL A 432 20.00 3.99 4.81
N GLN A 433 19.65 3.80 3.53
CA GLN A 433 18.25 3.74 3.09
C GLN A 433 17.67 2.37 3.44
N LEU A 434 16.73 2.33 4.38
CA LEU A 434 16.09 1.09 4.83
C LEU A 434 14.89 0.70 3.97
N ALA A 435 14.16 1.68 3.44
CA ALA A 435 12.97 1.49 2.64
C ALA A 435 12.84 2.63 1.63
N GLU A 436 12.25 2.35 0.48
CA GLU A 436 11.86 3.34 -0.52
C GLU A 436 10.35 3.22 -0.78
N ALA A 437 9.69 4.36 -1.04
CA ALA A 437 8.30 4.33 -1.43
C ALA A 437 8.10 3.52 -2.72
N TYR A 438 6.97 2.82 -2.82
CA TYR A 438 6.65 2.02 -4.01
C TYR A 438 6.67 2.84 -5.31
N CYS A 439 6.32 4.13 -5.25
CA CYS A 439 6.33 5.02 -6.41
C CYS A 439 7.72 5.52 -6.80
N THR A 440 8.57 5.88 -5.83
CA THR A 440 9.98 6.33 -5.90
C THR A 440 10.26 7.27 -4.73
N GLU A 441 11.54 7.41 -4.35
CA GLU A 441 11.99 8.42 -3.38
C GLU A 441 11.56 9.84 -3.79
N GLY A 442 11.61 10.16 -5.08
CA GLY A 442 11.25 11.50 -5.57
C GLY A 442 9.77 11.87 -5.39
N CYS A 443 8.89 10.88 -5.22
CA CYS A 443 7.45 11.10 -5.08
C CYS A 443 6.98 11.03 -3.62
N CYS A 444 7.22 9.91 -2.93
CA CYS A 444 6.78 9.71 -1.54
C CYS A 444 7.93 9.51 -0.55
N GLY A 445 9.17 9.70 -0.98
CA GLY A 445 10.34 9.64 -0.11
C GLY A 445 10.84 8.22 0.16
N ALA A 446 11.78 8.13 1.09
CA ALA A 446 12.41 6.91 1.54
C ALA A 446 12.81 7.06 3.01
N LEU A 447 12.87 5.94 3.73
CA LEU A 447 13.28 5.90 5.14
C LEU A 447 14.79 5.70 5.24
N TYR A 448 15.46 6.58 5.98
CA TYR A 448 16.88 6.51 6.25
C TYR A 448 17.18 6.49 7.75
N VAL A 449 18.32 5.88 8.09
CA VAL A 449 18.92 5.89 9.41
C VAL A 449 20.43 6.07 9.30
N THR A 450 21.05 6.68 10.29
CA THR A 450 22.51 6.72 10.44
C THR A 450 22.95 5.60 11.38
N ILE A 451 23.86 4.76 10.92
CA ILE A 451 24.44 3.64 11.69
C ILE A 451 25.89 3.98 12.01
N HIS A 452 26.28 3.89 13.28
CA HIS A 452 27.66 4.05 13.71
C HIS A 452 27.99 3.20 14.94
N ARG A 453 29.28 2.95 15.13
CA ARG A 453 29.80 2.27 16.32
C ARG A 453 30.29 3.29 17.35
N ASP A 454 29.82 3.14 18.58
CA ASP A 454 30.27 3.85 19.78
C ASP A 454 30.79 2.82 20.79
N GLY A 455 32.10 2.54 20.72
CA GLY A 455 32.74 1.52 21.55
C GLY A 455 32.18 0.11 21.34
N ASP A 456 31.58 -0.46 22.38
CA ASP A 456 30.92 -1.77 22.39
C ASP A 456 29.43 -1.69 22.00
N THR A 457 28.95 -0.53 21.58
CA THR A 457 27.55 -0.28 21.23
C THR A 457 27.43 0.12 19.76
N VAL A 458 26.43 -0.41 19.06
CA VAL A 458 25.98 0.09 17.77
C VAL A 458 24.80 1.02 17.98
N VAL A 459 24.85 2.20 17.36
CA VAL A 459 23.83 3.25 17.48
C VAL A 459 23.16 3.47 16.13
N TRP A 460 21.82 3.49 16.16
CA TRP A 460 20.96 3.85 15.05
C TRP A 460 20.25 5.16 15.40
N ASP A 461 20.58 6.24 14.71
CA ASP A 461 20.00 7.57 14.92
C ASP A 461 19.87 8.36 13.60
N GLY A 462 19.71 9.67 13.65
CA GLY A 462 19.67 10.50 12.43
C GLY A 462 18.55 10.14 11.45
N TRP A 463 17.39 9.72 11.96
CA TRP A 463 16.27 9.26 11.15
C TRP A 463 15.75 10.33 10.19
N ARG A 464 15.50 9.93 8.93
CA ARG A 464 14.93 10.79 7.87
C ARG A 464 13.87 10.04 7.09
N GLY A 465 12.82 10.74 6.67
CA GLY A 465 11.69 10.15 5.94
C GLY A 465 10.68 9.39 6.80
N VAL A 466 10.74 9.55 8.13
CA VAL A 466 9.74 8.99 9.05
C VAL A 466 8.37 9.58 8.77
N GLU A 467 7.38 8.71 8.60
CA GLU A 467 5.98 9.07 8.46
C GLU A 467 5.28 9.06 9.81
N GLY A 468 4.65 10.18 10.15
CA GLY A 468 4.00 10.38 11.44
C GLY A 468 4.59 11.57 12.20
N LYS A 469 4.00 11.88 13.37
CA LYS A 469 4.35 13.11 14.12
C LYS A 469 5.55 12.95 15.04
N ARG A 470 6.03 11.73 15.29
CA ARG A 470 7.07 11.44 16.30
C ARG A 470 8.28 10.80 15.65
N GLN A 471 9.41 11.49 15.73
CA GLN A 471 10.71 10.90 15.40
C GLN A 471 11.05 9.79 16.40
N PRO A 472 11.50 8.61 15.94
CA PRO A 472 11.95 7.55 16.82
C PRO A 472 13.22 7.98 17.58
N PRO A 473 13.39 7.51 18.83
CA PRO A 473 14.61 7.77 19.57
C PRO A 473 15.81 7.05 18.93
N ALA A 474 17.02 7.45 19.32
CA ALA A 474 18.21 6.69 18.98
C ALA A 474 18.15 5.29 19.61
N TYR A 475 18.30 4.26 18.78
CA TYR A 475 18.35 2.87 19.19
C TYR A 475 19.80 2.47 19.45
N ARG A 476 20.02 1.65 20.49
CA ARG A 476 21.35 1.21 20.93
C ARG A 476 21.32 -0.28 21.23
N CYS A 477 22.29 -1.01 20.71
CA CYS A 477 22.46 -2.44 20.99
C CYS A 477 23.94 -2.80 21.17
N ASP A 478 24.18 -3.93 21.84
CA ASP A 478 25.50 -4.53 21.95
C ASP A 478 26.07 -4.81 20.55
N ALA A 479 27.30 -4.37 20.32
CA ALA A 479 27.90 -4.42 19.00
C ALA A 479 28.26 -5.85 18.57
N ALA A 480 28.63 -6.73 19.51
CA ALA A 480 28.95 -8.12 19.17
C ALA A 480 27.67 -8.89 18.77
N ALA A 481 26.57 -8.67 19.48
CA ALA A 481 25.26 -9.22 19.12
C ALA A 481 24.77 -8.69 17.76
N TYR A 482 24.96 -7.39 17.51
CA TYR A 482 24.62 -6.77 16.22
C TYR A 482 25.42 -7.38 15.07
N ASP A 483 26.75 -7.46 15.21
CA ASP A 483 27.63 -8.00 14.17
C ASP A 483 27.32 -9.48 13.89
N ALA A 484 27.07 -10.27 14.94
CA ALA A 484 26.69 -11.67 14.80
C ALA A 484 25.35 -11.84 14.04
N GLU A 485 24.37 -10.96 14.30
CA GLU A 485 23.08 -11.00 13.60
C GLU A 485 23.20 -10.56 12.14
N VAL A 486 23.98 -9.51 11.85
CA VAL A 486 24.26 -9.09 10.47
C VAL A 486 24.99 -10.19 9.70
N GLU A 487 26.02 -10.79 10.30
CA GLU A 487 26.76 -11.90 9.70
C GLU A 487 25.85 -13.13 9.47
N ARG A 488 24.98 -13.46 10.43
CA ARG A 488 24.00 -14.53 10.26
C ARG A 488 23.07 -14.24 9.08
N ALA A 489 22.52 -13.03 9.00
CA ALA A 489 21.59 -12.64 7.95
C ALA A 489 22.25 -12.63 6.56
N GLU A 490 23.48 -12.13 6.45
CA GLU A 490 24.27 -12.17 5.20
C GLU A 490 24.60 -13.60 4.75
N ASN A 491 24.78 -14.53 5.68
CA ASN A 491 25.09 -15.93 5.38
C ASN A 491 23.83 -16.81 5.20
N ASP A 492 22.65 -16.36 5.62
CA ASP A 492 21.41 -17.10 5.44
C ASP A 492 20.93 -17.00 4.00
N ARG A 493 21.06 -18.12 3.27
CA ARG A 493 20.59 -18.27 1.88
C ARG A 493 19.42 -19.24 1.76
N SER A 494 18.81 -19.66 2.87
CA SER A 494 17.70 -20.62 2.88
C SER A 494 16.43 -20.11 2.18
N TRP A 495 16.32 -18.80 2.00
CA TRP A 495 15.19 -18.13 1.35
C TRP A 495 15.34 -18.01 -0.17
N SER A 496 16.56 -18.09 -0.69
CA SER A 496 16.88 -17.87 -2.10
C SER A 496 16.52 -19.08 -2.97
N TRP A 497 16.53 -18.89 -4.29
CA TRP A 497 16.35 -19.93 -5.31
C TRP A 497 17.41 -19.78 -6.40
N PRO A 498 17.64 -20.79 -7.25
CA PRO A 498 18.82 -20.86 -8.10
C PRO A 498 19.04 -19.62 -8.98
N ALA A 499 18.00 -19.13 -9.68
CA ALA A 499 18.10 -17.94 -10.51
C ALA A 499 18.53 -16.70 -9.72
N ARG A 500 17.98 -16.50 -8.51
CA ARG A 500 18.36 -15.35 -7.67
C ARG A 500 19.80 -15.46 -7.15
N ASP A 501 20.25 -16.66 -6.81
CA ASP A 501 21.66 -16.91 -6.47
C ASP A 501 22.59 -16.63 -7.66
N THR A 502 22.19 -17.02 -8.88
CA THR A 502 22.93 -16.71 -10.12
C THR A 502 23.01 -15.20 -10.33
N ALA A 503 21.89 -14.48 -10.21
CA ALA A 503 21.84 -13.02 -10.35
C ALA A 503 22.76 -12.30 -9.37
N ARG A 504 22.75 -12.71 -8.10
CA ARG A 504 23.66 -12.18 -7.08
C ARG A 504 25.12 -12.44 -7.42
N LEU A 505 25.47 -13.68 -7.80
CA LEU A 505 26.85 -14.04 -8.15
C LEU A 505 27.36 -13.29 -9.38
N ILE A 506 26.49 -13.01 -10.36
CA ILE A 506 26.82 -12.14 -11.51
C ILE A 506 27.08 -10.71 -11.02
N THR A 507 26.19 -10.17 -10.18
CA THR A 507 26.34 -8.80 -9.64
C THR A 507 27.64 -8.66 -8.83
N ASP A 508 27.93 -9.60 -7.94
CA ASP A 508 29.18 -9.63 -7.17
C ASP A 508 30.40 -9.73 -8.11
N GLY A 509 30.34 -10.62 -9.09
CA GLY A 509 31.41 -10.80 -10.08
C GLY A 509 31.68 -9.55 -10.94
N LEU A 510 30.64 -8.77 -11.25
CA LEU A 510 30.76 -7.48 -11.96
C LEU A 510 31.28 -6.36 -11.05
N ARG A 511 30.96 -6.39 -9.76
CA ARG A 511 31.50 -5.45 -8.76
C ARG A 511 33.00 -5.68 -8.54
N GLU A 512 33.42 -6.95 -8.49
CA GLU A 512 34.83 -7.34 -8.34
C GLU A 512 35.65 -7.09 -9.62
N ARG A 513 35.01 -7.21 -10.79
CA ARG A 513 35.65 -7.06 -12.11
C ARG A 513 34.88 -6.08 -13.01
N PRO A 514 34.89 -4.77 -12.68
CA PRO A 514 34.16 -3.77 -13.45
C PRO A 514 34.64 -3.69 -14.92
N GLU A 515 35.89 -4.09 -15.19
CA GLU A 515 36.48 -4.12 -16.52
C GLU A 515 35.72 -4.99 -17.53
N LEU A 516 34.94 -5.98 -17.07
CA LEU A 516 34.14 -6.86 -17.94
C LEU A 516 33.10 -6.11 -18.76
N LEU A 517 32.59 -4.97 -18.28
CA LEU A 517 31.67 -4.11 -19.03
C LEU A 517 32.34 -2.81 -19.50
N THR A 518 33.27 -2.24 -18.72
CA THR A 518 33.91 -0.98 -19.12
C THR A 518 34.81 -1.16 -20.34
N ALA A 519 35.38 -2.36 -20.57
CA ALA A 519 36.11 -2.68 -21.81
C ALA A 519 35.25 -2.50 -23.08
N TRP A 520 33.92 -2.59 -22.94
CA TRP A 520 32.96 -2.39 -24.03
C TRP A 520 32.33 -1.00 -24.04
N GLY A 521 32.74 -0.11 -23.14
CA GLY A 521 32.15 1.21 -22.93
C GLY A 521 30.81 1.19 -22.19
N CYS A 522 30.48 0.08 -21.51
CA CYS A 522 29.23 -0.07 -20.78
C CYS A 522 29.43 0.18 -19.28
N SER A 523 28.43 0.77 -18.63
CA SER A 523 28.32 0.83 -17.17
C SER A 523 27.44 -0.31 -16.64
N THR A 524 27.84 -0.85 -15.49
CA THR A 524 27.13 -1.95 -14.82
C THR A 524 25.78 -1.51 -14.29
N GLY A 525 24.72 -2.24 -14.64
CA GLY A 525 23.52 -2.32 -13.83
C GLY A 525 23.51 -3.60 -12.97
N PRO A 526 22.61 -3.70 -11.99
CA PRO A 526 22.46 -4.92 -11.20
C PRO A 526 21.88 -6.06 -12.06
N ALA A 527 22.20 -7.30 -11.71
CA ALA A 527 21.44 -8.46 -12.15
C ALA A 527 20.40 -8.83 -11.08
N PHE A 528 19.20 -9.16 -11.51
CA PHE A 528 18.08 -9.56 -10.65
C PHE A 528 17.27 -10.67 -11.30
N THR A 529 16.26 -11.21 -10.61
CA THR A 529 15.32 -12.15 -11.23
C THR A 529 14.27 -11.38 -12.01
N ALA A 530 13.97 -11.83 -13.23
CA ALA A 530 12.98 -11.18 -14.07
C ALA A 530 11.60 -11.16 -13.39
N TRP A 531 10.86 -10.10 -13.65
CA TRP A 531 9.58 -9.86 -12.99
C TRP A 531 8.47 -10.83 -13.45
N ASP A 532 8.53 -11.23 -14.72
CA ASP A 532 7.55 -12.06 -15.41
C ASP A 532 7.87 -13.57 -15.37
N GLU A 533 9.14 -13.93 -15.22
CA GLU A 533 9.58 -15.31 -14.97
C GLU A 533 10.71 -15.30 -13.92
N PRO A 534 10.38 -15.58 -12.65
CA PRO A 534 11.32 -15.49 -11.53
C PRO A 534 12.52 -16.44 -11.59
N ASP A 535 12.45 -17.47 -12.43
CA ASP A 535 13.54 -18.42 -12.68
C ASP A 535 14.50 -17.94 -13.77
N ALA A 536 14.29 -16.76 -14.36
CA ALA A 536 15.26 -16.14 -15.25
C ALA A 536 16.00 -15.01 -14.53
N VAL A 537 17.30 -14.91 -14.80
CA VAL A 537 18.10 -13.74 -14.44
C VAL A 537 17.97 -12.69 -15.54
N GLU A 538 17.80 -11.43 -15.13
CA GLU A 538 17.81 -10.26 -15.97
C GLU A 538 18.99 -9.36 -15.57
N LEU A 539 19.93 -9.15 -16.48
CA LEU A 539 21.06 -8.23 -16.31
C LEU A 539 20.82 -6.99 -17.16
N HIS A 540 20.82 -5.82 -16.52
CA HIS A 540 20.79 -4.53 -17.22
C HIS A 540 22.17 -3.92 -17.30
N PHE A 541 22.48 -3.28 -18.42
CA PHE A 541 23.67 -2.45 -18.55
C PHE A 541 23.41 -1.29 -19.51
N THR A 542 24.13 -0.19 -19.30
CA THR A 542 23.96 1.04 -20.06
C THR A 542 25.20 1.35 -20.87
N TYR A 543 25.04 1.86 -22.08
CA TYR A 543 26.10 2.37 -22.92
C TYR A 543 25.89 3.87 -23.13
N ALA A 544 26.84 4.68 -22.67
CA ALA A 544 26.84 6.13 -22.81
C ALA A 544 28.27 6.61 -23.13
N PRO A 545 28.65 6.76 -24.40
CA PRO A 545 30.02 7.11 -24.76
C PRO A 545 30.35 8.56 -24.38
N GLY A 546 31.49 8.74 -23.70
CA GLY A 546 31.97 10.06 -23.29
C GLY A 546 31.38 10.58 -21.96
N ALA A 547 30.42 9.87 -21.37
CA ALA A 547 29.95 10.14 -20.01
C ALA A 547 30.95 9.56 -18.99
N GLU A 548 31.16 10.26 -17.88
CA GLU A 548 31.79 9.62 -16.71
C GLU A 548 30.91 8.46 -16.23
N PRO A 549 31.50 7.35 -15.72
CA PRO A 549 30.73 6.21 -15.27
C PRO A 549 29.73 6.60 -14.18
N GLY A 550 28.43 6.47 -14.45
CA GLY A 550 27.41 6.46 -13.39
C GLY A 550 26.11 7.21 -13.65
N VAL A 551 26.07 8.27 -14.47
CA VAL A 551 24.81 8.98 -14.79
C VAL A 551 24.94 9.68 -16.14
N PRO A 552 24.13 9.35 -17.17
CA PRO A 552 24.04 10.17 -18.39
C PRO A 552 23.63 11.60 -18.03
N GLY A 553 24.33 12.60 -18.54
CA GLY A 553 23.89 13.99 -18.39
C GLY A 553 22.48 14.16 -18.97
N LYS A 554 21.71 15.08 -18.41
CA LYS A 554 20.34 15.33 -18.87
C LYS A 554 20.36 15.81 -20.32
N GLY A 555 20.07 14.91 -21.26
CA GLY A 555 20.08 15.16 -22.71
C GLY A 555 21.23 14.48 -23.48
N ASP A 556 22.13 13.77 -22.80
CA ASP A 556 23.19 13.01 -23.47
C ASP A 556 22.64 11.70 -24.05
N PRO A 557 23.15 11.26 -25.23
CA PRO A 557 22.72 10.01 -25.84
C PRO A 557 23.19 8.80 -25.02
N TRP A 558 22.24 7.91 -24.70
CA TRP A 558 22.51 6.67 -23.96
C TRP A 558 21.64 5.53 -24.51
N LEU A 559 22.10 4.29 -24.33
CA LEU A 559 21.36 3.07 -24.68
C LEU A 559 21.32 2.12 -23.49
N GLN A 560 20.17 1.47 -23.27
CA GLN A 560 20.00 0.43 -22.25
C GLN A 560 19.78 -0.92 -22.91
N PHE A 561 20.49 -1.92 -22.40
CA PHE A 561 20.36 -3.29 -22.85
C PHE A 561 19.93 -4.18 -21.69
N THR A 562 19.19 -5.23 -22.04
CA THR A 562 18.77 -6.28 -21.12
C THR A 562 19.29 -7.63 -21.63
N TRP A 563 19.94 -8.40 -20.77
CA TRP A 563 20.28 -9.79 -21.03
C TRP A 563 19.53 -10.73 -20.10
N ARG A 564 18.70 -11.59 -20.68
CA ARG A 564 18.00 -12.67 -19.97
C ARG A 564 18.79 -13.97 -19.99
N ILE A 565 18.95 -14.59 -18.82
CA ILE A 565 19.64 -15.88 -18.63
C ILE A 565 18.66 -16.83 -17.93
N PRO A 566 18.04 -17.79 -18.65
CA PRO A 566 17.10 -18.72 -18.03
C PRO A 566 17.82 -19.70 -17.11
N ASP A 567 17.21 -20.10 -16.00
CA ASP A 567 17.69 -21.24 -15.21
C ASP A 567 17.62 -22.53 -16.06
N ASP A 568 18.77 -23.14 -16.29
CA ASP A 568 18.94 -24.37 -17.08
C ASP A 568 19.16 -25.60 -16.17
N GLY A 569 18.98 -25.44 -14.85
CA GLY A 569 19.22 -26.46 -13.84
C GLY A 569 20.70 -26.65 -13.51
N THR A 570 21.63 -25.90 -14.12
CA THR A 570 23.03 -25.93 -13.73
C THR A 570 23.24 -25.23 -12.38
N PRO A 571 24.24 -25.63 -11.58
CA PRO A 571 24.50 -24.96 -10.30
C PRO A 571 24.74 -23.45 -10.48
N PRO A 572 24.14 -22.57 -9.64
CA PRO A 572 24.22 -21.12 -9.83
C PRO A 572 25.62 -20.55 -10.05
N LYS A 573 26.63 -21.11 -9.33
CA LYS A 573 28.04 -20.73 -9.50
C LYS A 573 28.57 -21.00 -10.90
N SER A 574 28.19 -22.11 -11.51
CA SER A 574 28.60 -22.47 -12.87
C SER A 574 27.95 -21.56 -13.89
N GLN A 575 26.65 -21.29 -13.71
CA GLN A 575 25.90 -20.41 -14.61
C GLN A 575 26.40 -18.97 -14.55
N ALA A 576 26.61 -18.43 -13.35
CA ALA A 576 27.17 -17.09 -13.16
C ALA A 576 28.59 -16.98 -13.75
N ARG A 577 29.43 -18.00 -13.57
CA ARG A 577 30.77 -18.04 -14.18
C ARG A 577 30.70 -18.01 -15.71
N ALA A 578 29.85 -18.85 -16.31
CA ALA A 578 29.65 -18.86 -17.76
C ALA A 578 29.15 -17.50 -18.27
N ALA A 579 28.28 -16.83 -17.51
CA ALA A 579 27.77 -15.51 -17.86
C ALA A 579 28.89 -14.45 -17.87
N LEU A 580 29.72 -14.43 -16.83
CA LEU A 580 30.86 -13.52 -16.71
C LEU A 580 31.95 -13.81 -17.75
N GLU A 581 32.22 -15.08 -18.06
CA GLU A 581 33.13 -15.49 -19.15
C GLU A 581 32.64 -15.00 -20.52
N ARG A 582 31.33 -15.04 -20.78
CA ARG A 582 30.76 -14.49 -22.02
C ARG A 582 30.93 -12.98 -22.12
N LEU A 583 30.70 -12.25 -21.02
CA LEU A 583 30.93 -10.80 -20.97
C LEU A 583 32.42 -10.44 -21.20
N ALA A 584 33.34 -11.27 -20.72
CA ALA A 584 34.77 -11.09 -20.99
C ALA A 584 35.14 -11.30 -22.47
N ALA A 585 34.47 -12.25 -23.14
CA ALA A 585 34.87 -12.71 -24.47
C ALA A 585 34.19 -11.95 -25.62
N GLN A 586 32.99 -11.38 -25.41
CA GLN A 586 32.15 -10.86 -26.49
C GLN A 586 31.52 -9.52 -26.11
N ASN A 587 31.47 -8.58 -27.07
CA ASN A 587 30.77 -7.31 -26.88
C ASN A 587 29.26 -7.57 -26.66
N PRO A 588 28.71 -7.24 -25.47
CA PRO A 588 27.35 -7.60 -25.12
C PRO A 588 26.30 -6.83 -25.92
N ARG A 589 26.66 -5.68 -26.50
CA ARG A 589 25.76 -4.87 -27.34
C ARG A 589 25.37 -5.55 -28.65
N ILE A 590 26.09 -6.59 -29.06
CA ILE A 590 25.82 -7.31 -30.33
C ILE A 590 24.67 -8.31 -30.16
N TRP A 591 24.48 -8.86 -28.96
CA TRP A 591 23.56 -9.98 -28.73
C TRP A 591 22.52 -9.71 -27.64
N ALA A 592 22.69 -8.70 -26.79
CA ALA A 592 21.69 -8.32 -25.81
C ALA A 592 20.63 -7.42 -26.48
N PRO A 593 19.32 -7.70 -26.29
CA PRO A 593 18.26 -6.80 -26.73
C PRO A 593 18.39 -5.39 -26.16
N LEU A 594 18.11 -4.38 -27.00
CA LEU A 594 17.92 -2.99 -26.59
C LEU A 594 16.54 -2.84 -25.94
N CYS A 595 16.47 -2.23 -24.76
CA CYS A 595 15.23 -2.06 -23.99
C CYS A 595 14.91 -0.59 -23.65
N GLY A 596 15.85 0.33 -23.88
CA GLY A 596 15.65 1.75 -23.57
C GLY A 596 16.78 2.63 -24.07
N GLY A 597 16.65 3.95 -23.86
CA GLY A 597 17.66 4.93 -24.24
C GLY A 597 17.16 6.04 -25.17
N SER A 598 18.05 6.53 -26.02
CA SER A 598 17.78 7.54 -27.04
C SER A 598 17.50 6.88 -28.39
N ARG A 599 16.29 7.06 -28.93
CA ARG A 599 15.86 6.41 -30.18
C ARG A 599 16.71 6.81 -31.38
N GLU A 600 16.92 8.10 -31.60
CA GLU A 600 17.73 8.56 -32.73
C GLU A 600 19.16 8.03 -32.66
N TYR A 601 19.65 7.81 -31.44
CA TYR A 601 20.99 7.28 -31.20
C TYR A 601 21.09 5.77 -31.44
N ALA A 602 20.05 5.01 -31.06
CA ALA A 602 19.95 3.59 -31.36
C ALA A 602 19.96 3.35 -32.88
N GLU A 603 19.12 4.10 -33.61
CA GLU A 603 19.01 4.02 -35.07
C GLU A 603 20.35 4.39 -35.75
N ALA A 604 21.04 5.43 -35.26
CA ALA A 604 22.36 5.83 -35.78
C ALA A 604 23.45 4.77 -35.55
N LEU A 605 23.32 3.95 -34.50
CA LEU A 605 24.23 2.84 -34.19
C LEU A 605 23.78 1.50 -34.81
N GLY A 606 22.68 1.48 -35.56
CA GLY A 606 22.17 0.29 -36.24
C GLY A 606 21.45 -0.71 -35.32
N HIS A 607 20.94 -0.25 -34.17
CA HIS A 607 20.09 -1.05 -33.30
C HIS A 607 18.61 -0.85 -33.65
N ASP A 608 17.87 -1.95 -33.73
CA ASP A 608 16.41 -1.91 -33.85
C ASP A 608 15.80 -1.34 -32.56
N TRP A 609 14.92 -0.35 -32.70
CA TRP A 609 14.22 0.23 -31.56
C TRP A 609 13.09 -0.71 -31.11
N PRO A 610 12.95 -1.01 -29.80
CA PRO A 610 11.85 -1.83 -29.31
C PRO A 610 10.49 -1.19 -29.69
N ALA A 611 9.54 -2.01 -30.16
CA ALA A 611 8.17 -1.54 -30.40
C ALA A 611 7.57 -1.00 -29.09
N GLU A 612 6.80 0.10 -29.17
CA GLU A 612 6.18 0.72 -27.99
C GLU A 612 5.32 -0.30 -27.22
N GLY A 613 5.83 -0.76 -26.07
CA GLY A 613 5.17 -1.74 -25.22
C GLY A 613 6.15 -2.55 -24.37
N LEU A 614 6.75 -1.90 -23.36
CA LEU A 614 7.22 -2.57 -22.13
C LEU A 614 6.49 -1.94 -20.94
#